data_AF-A0A2V3JJM1-F1
#
_entry.id   AF-A0A2V3JJM1-F1
#
_cell.length_a   1.000
_cell.length_b   1.000
_cell.length_c   1.000
_cell.angle_alpha   90.00
_cell.angle_beta   90.00
_cell.angle_gamma   90.00
#
_symmetry.space_group_name_H-M   'P 1'
#
loop_
_entity.id
_entity.type
_entity.pdbx_description
1 polymer ?
#
loop_
_entity_poly.entity_id
_entity_poly.type
_entity_poly.pdbx_seq_one_letter_code
_entity_poly.pdbx_strand_id
1 'polypeptide(L)'
;MKTLVAAMVLAVIFATAAAQAGTVSGSSSTGSIPVKLHFDAADLSFDKYSGYDLISVPGCRFTREIGKPALPAKSVFVAMPANSELTGIEVVSCRTKTLSGEYMILPAQPPIPTMAGAAAGFVPPGSVYDSSDMYPGDVCGGASVGSLRGYKILSFRVFPIQYNPVEQRLILYEEIILDVRYETPRYVTADVDGAGDGDDMNGVGTTGREDDEFYHIATGLVANPDDISRAMPTTRAIAEDRIRSLSKSTLPDGNAEYVIITNGLLEDEFQRLADWKTKKGVPATIVNTSWIESSYSGTGVDMQEMVRNFINDAYMAWGVKWVLLGGDTDIIPCRGGYGWVNGSAALTEESYEDKAIPADLYYSDLDGTWDANGNLTYGEVNDSVDLYPDVFVGRAPVDSVAEARTFVNKTLRYEKNPPPNYTRDILFLAEYLDADTDGADTKDMIEADCMLESFSLVKLYERYGNLGKGSAMGELNRGCNIVNHIGHGWHTTAFS
;
A
#
# COMPACT_ATOMS: atom_id res chain seq x y z
N MET A 1 51.44 -10.76 -6.07
CA MET A 1 51.25 -10.69 -4.60
C MET A 1 49.75 -10.55 -4.40
N LYS A 2 49.12 -11.55 -3.76
CA LYS A 2 47.66 -11.61 -3.57
C LYS A 2 47.28 -10.59 -2.49
N THR A 3 46.51 -9.57 -2.82
CA THR A 3 45.97 -8.64 -1.82
C THR A 3 44.55 -9.08 -1.49
N LEU A 4 44.37 -9.70 -0.33
CA LEU A 4 43.08 -9.90 0.30
C LEU A 4 42.44 -8.53 0.53
N VAL A 5 41.25 -8.31 -0.02
CA VAL A 5 40.37 -7.23 0.45
C VAL A 5 39.52 -7.84 1.56
N ALA A 6 39.78 -7.41 2.80
CA ALA A 6 39.03 -7.80 3.96
C ALA A 6 37.62 -7.19 3.88
N ALA A 7 36.59 -8.03 3.94
CA ALA A 7 35.21 -7.59 4.16
C ALA A 7 35.09 -7.11 5.61
N MET A 8 35.01 -5.80 5.83
CA MET A 8 34.51 -5.25 7.09
C MET A 8 32.99 -5.47 7.10
N VAL A 9 32.54 -6.41 7.93
CA VAL A 9 31.13 -6.56 8.32
C VAL A 9 30.83 -5.40 9.25
N LEU A 10 30.13 -4.38 8.73
CA LEU A 10 29.60 -3.29 9.53
C LEU A 10 28.22 -3.72 10.04
N ALA A 11 28.10 -4.00 11.34
CA ALA A 11 26.80 -4.21 11.97
C ALA A 11 26.11 -2.85 12.09
N VAL A 12 25.10 -2.61 11.24
CA VAL A 12 24.23 -1.44 11.38
C VAL A 12 23.06 -1.85 12.26
N ILE A 13 23.12 -1.50 13.54
CA ILE A 13 22.00 -1.66 14.48
C ILE A 13 21.10 -0.43 14.31
N PHE A 14 19.93 -0.60 13.70
CA PHE A 14 18.87 0.41 13.78
C PHE A 14 18.22 0.30 15.16
N ALA A 15 18.56 1.23 16.06
CA ALA A 15 17.84 1.38 17.31
C ALA A 15 16.51 2.09 17.03
N THR A 16 15.40 1.35 17.05
CA THR A 16 14.06 1.96 17.21
C THR A 16 13.96 2.49 18.64
N ALA A 17 13.50 3.73 18.80
CA ALA A 17 13.18 4.29 20.11
C ALA A 17 12.00 3.50 20.72
N ALA A 18 12.32 2.54 21.59
CA ALA A 18 11.30 1.82 22.36
C ALA A 18 10.67 2.80 23.37
N ALA A 19 9.37 3.04 23.23
CA ALA A 19 8.57 3.64 24.29
C ALA A 19 8.66 2.73 25.53
N GLN A 20 8.93 3.33 26.68
CA GLN A 20 9.21 2.63 27.94
C GLN A 20 7.90 2.04 28.52
N ALA A 21 7.50 0.86 28.04
CA ALA A 21 6.43 0.07 28.64
C ALA A 21 7.02 -0.81 29.76
N GLY A 22 6.31 -0.87 30.90
CA GLY A 22 6.77 -1.48 32.15
C GLY A 22 7.29 -2.91 32.00
N THR A 23 8.38 -3.20 32.71
CA THR A 23 9.04 -4.51 32.73
C THR A 23 8.13 -5.58 33.32
N VAL A 24 7.55 -6.41 32.45
CA VAL A 24 7.12 -7.76 32.82
C VAL A 24 8.24 -8.71 32.39
N SER A 25 8.90 -9.34 33.37
CA SER A 25 9.97 -10.31 33.15
C SER A 25 9.42 -11.63 32.61
N GLY A 26 9.10 -11.67 31.32
CA GLY A 26 8.88 -12.90 30.55
C GLY A 26 10.13 -13.24 29.75
N SER A 27 10.54 -14.51 29.67
CA SER A 27 11.62 -14.93 28.77
C SER A 27 11.17 -14.75 27.32
N SER A 28 11.86 -13.96 26.50
CA SER A 28 11.62 -13.91 25.04
C SER A 28 12.37 -15.05 24.33
N SER A 29 11.87 -15.48 23.17
CA SER A 29 12.64 -16.31 22.24
C SER A 29 13.07 -15.48 21.04
N THR A 30 14.36 -15.51 20.73
CA THR A 30 14.90 -14.90 19.51
C THR A 30 14.65 -15.80 18.31
N GLY A 31 14.41 -15.20 17.16
CA GLY A 31 14.30 -15.88 15.88
C GLY A 31 14.93 -15.04 14.77
N SER A 32 15.12 -15.65 13.60
CA SER A 32 15.65 -14.95 12.44
C SER A 32 15.07 -15.46 11.12
N ILE A 33 15.03 -14.59 10.11
CA ILE A 33 14.51 -14.87 8.77
C ILE A 33 15.60 -14.47 7.76
N PRO A 34 16.23 -15.42 7.06
CA PRO A 34 17.19 -15.09 6.02
C PRO A 34 16.47 -14.58 4.77
N VAL A 35 16.93 -13.44 4.25
CA VAL A 35 16.42 -12.85 3.00
C VAL A 35 17.55 -12.81 2.00
N LYS A 36 17.36 -13.46 0.84
CA LYS A 36 18.34 -13.52 -0.23
C LYS A 36 17.85 -12.77 -1.46
N LEU A 37 18.65 -11.83 -1.94
CA LEU A 37 18.36 -11.02 -3.12
C LEU A 37 19.46 -11.18 -4.16
N HIS A 38 19.08 -11.19 -5.44
CA HIS A 38 19.98 -11.27 -6.58
C HIS A 38 19.70 -10.15 -7.57
N PHE A 39 20.78 -9.59 -8.13
CA PHE A 39 20.73 -8.54 -9.14
C PHE A 39 21.77 -8.87 -10.23
N ASP A 40 21.33 -9.08 -11.46
CA ASP A 40 22.25 -9.38 -12.56
C ASP A 40 22.70 -8.08 -13.25
N ALA A 41 23.99 -8.01 -13.56
CA ALA A 41 24.54 -6.91 -14.35
C ALA A 41 23.96 -6.89 -15.78
N ALA A 42 23.52 -8.04 -16.31
CA ALA A 42 22.89 -8.16 -17.62
C ALA A 42 21.50 -7.51 -17.69
N ASP A 43 20.85 -7.33 -16.54
CA ASP A 43 19.50 -6.78 -16.45
C ASP A 43 19.49 -5.25 -16.25
N LEU A 44 20.68 -4.64 -16.11
CA LEU A 44 20.80 -3.19 -15.94
C LEU A 44 20.49 -2.47 -17.26
N SER A 45 19.67 -1.42 -17.18
CA SER A 45 19.53 -0.45 -18.27
C SER A 45 20.26 0.85 -17.93
N PHE A 46 20.82 1.49 -18.94
CA PHE A 46 21.56 2.74 -18.82
C PHE A 46 20.97 3.75 -19.79
N ASP A 47 20.55 4.88 -19.24
CA ASP A 47 19.96 5.99 -19.98
C ASP A 47 20.65 7.30 -19.60
N LYS A 48 20.32 8.37 -20.33
CA LYS A 48 20.78 9.72 -20.00
C LYS A 48 19.62 10.69 -19.89
N TYR A 49 19.69 11.54 -18.88
CA TYR A 49 18.75 12.64 -18.71
C TYR A 49 19.50 13.91 -18.35
N SER A 50 19.28 14.99 -19.12
CA SER A 50 19.95 16.28 -18.93
C SER A 50 21.49 16.18 -18.81
N GLY A 51 22.09 15.24 -19.53
CA GLY A 51 23.55 14.98 -19.53
C GLY A 51 24.05 14.07 -18.41
N TYR A 52 23.20 13.68 -17.46
CA TYR A 52 23.52 12.77 -16.36
C TYR A 52 23.13 11.32 -16.70
N ASP A 53 23.77 10.36 -16.05
CA ASP A 53 23.51 8.94 -16.17
C ASP A 53 22.34 8.51 -15.27
N LEU A 54 21.43 7.72 -15.84
CA LEU A 54 20.34 7.06 -15.14
C LEU A 54 20.54 5.54 -15.29
N ILE A 55 20.47 4.82 -14.18
CA ILE A 55 20.70 3.38 -14.16
C ILE A 55 19.48 2.72 -13.56
N SER A 56 18.82 1.85 -14.31
CA SER A 56 17.65 1.14 -13.82
C SER A 56 17.98 -0.32 -13.53
N VAL A 57 17.36 -0.84 -12.47
CA VAL A 57 17.42 -2.23 -12.05
C VAL A 57 15.98 -2.74 -12.00
N PRO A 58 15.64 -3.91 -12.57
CA PRO A 58 14.28 -4.43 -12.52
C PRO A 58 13.74 -4.55 -11.09
N GLY A 59 12.50 -4.08 -10.90
CA GLY A 59 11.85 -4.06 -9.58
C GLY A 59 12.38 -3.00 -8.60
N CYS A 60 13.24 -2.08 -9.06
CA CYS A 60 13.70 -0.94 -8.25
C CYS A 60 13.02 0.37 -8.67
N ARG A 61 12.94 1.29 -7.72
CA ARG A 61 12.69 2.72 -7.96
C ARG A 61 13.92 3.52 -7.54
N PHE A 62 13.93 4.83 -7.77
CA PHE A 62 15.08 5.66 -7.41
C PHE A 62 15.01 6.18 -5.97
N THR A 63 16.17 6.39 -5.35
CA THR A 63 16.31 7.24 -4.16
C THR A 63 15.77 8.64 -4.47
N ARG A 64 15.12 9.26 -3.47
CA ARG A 64 14.33 10.50 -3.65
C ARG A 64 14.86 11.69 -2.85
N GLU A 65 16.05 11.57 -2.28
CA GLU A 65 16.68 12.66 -1.54
C GLU A 65 17.19 13.72 -2.52
N ILE A 66 16.44 14.81 -2.64
CA ILE A 66 16.64 15.86 -3.64
C ILE A 66 18.11 16.32 -3.68
N GLY A 67 18.68 16.38 -4.87
CA GLY A 67 20.07 16.80 -5.12
C GLY A 67 21.14 15.73 -4.83
N LYS A 68 20.81 14.61 -4.17
CA LYS A 68 21.71 13.46 -4.01
C LYS A 68 21.61 12.51 -5.23
N PRO A 69 22.57 11.61 -5.48
CA PRO A 69 22.47 10.65 -6.58
C PRO A 69 21.17 9.84 -6.56
N ALA A 70 20.44 9.83 -7.68
CA ALA A 70 19.23 9.02 -7.88
C ALA A 70 19.66 7.59 -8.24
N LEU A 71 19.75 6.71 -7.26
CA LEU A 71 20.19 5.32 -7.42
C LEU A 71 19.02 4.34 -7.25
N PRO A 72 19.05 3.19 -7.92
CA PRO A 72 18.10 2.11 -7.69
C PRO A 72 18.03 1.68 -6.22
N ALA A 73 16.80 1.57 -5.72
CA ALA A 73 16.42 1.06 -4.42
C ALA A 73 15.24 0.09 -4.58
N LYS A 74 15.35 -1.10 -3.99
CA LYS A 74 14.32 -2.13 -3.97
C LYS A 74 13.57 -2.09 -2.65
N SER A 75 12.24 -1.97 -2.69
CA SER A 75 11.40 -2.25 -1.52
C SER A 75 11.28 -3.76 -1.34
N VAL A 76 11.50 -4.23 -0.12
CA VAL A 76 11.43 -5.65 0.25
C VAL A 76 10.42 -5.79 1.37
N PHE A 77 9.52 -6.75 1.23
CA PHE A 77 8.50 -7.09 2.22
C PHE A 77 8.77 -8.49 2.77
N VAL A 78 8.60 -8.69 4.07
CA VAL A 78 8.88 -9.96 4.76
C VAL A 78 7.74 -10.25 5.73
N ALA A 79 7.17 -11.45 5.63
CA ALA A 79 6.23 -11.98 6.60
C ALA A 79 6.97 -12.27 7.91
N MET A 80 6.63 -11.56 8.99
CA MET A 80 7.18 -11.77 10.33
C MET A 80 6.16 -12.51 11.20
N PRO A 81 6.56 -13.38 12.15
CA PRO A 81 5.61 -14.02 13.04
C PRO A 81 4.70 -13.01 13.76
N ALA A 82 3.40 -13.28 13.86
CA ALA A 82 2.40 -12.30 14.30
C ALA A 82 2.73 -11.58 15.61
N ASN A 83 3.25 -12.31 16.60
CA ASN A 83 3.58 -11.80 17.93
C ASN A 83 5.06 -11.42 18.08
N SER A 84 5.79 -11.24 16.98
CA SER A 84 7.21 -10.89 17.04
C SER A 84 7.47 -9.39 16.97
N GLU A 85 8.56 -8.95 17.58
CA GLU A 85 9.08 -7.58 17.49
C GLU A 85 10.41 -7.61 16.73
N LEU A 86 10.56 -6.69 15.76
CA LEU A 86 11.79 -6.55 15.00
C LEU A 86 12.90 -6.05 15.94
N THR A 87 14.03 -6.75 15.96
CA THR A 87 15.23 -6.32 16.71
C THR A 87 16.35 -5.83 15.81
N GLY A 88 16.34 -6.16 14.52
CA GLY A 88 17.27 -5.60 13.55
C GLY A 88 17.26 -6.31 12.20
N ILE A 89 17.95 -5.72 11.23
CA ILE A 89 18.23 -6.32 9.92
C ILE A 89 19.74 -6.25 9.73
N GLU A 90 20.40 -7.40 9.60
CA GLU A 90 21.85 -7.47 9.43
C GLU A 90 22.24 -7.94 8.04
N VAL A 91 23.27 -7.30 7.47
CA VAL A 91 23.91 -7.77 6.24
C VAL A 91 24.88 -8.90 6.60
N VAL A 92 24.50 -10.13 6.26
CA VAL A 92 25.31 -11.32 6.53
C VAL A 92 26.46 -11.41 5.54
N SER A 93 26.18 -11.23 4.25
CA SER A 93 27.20 -11.24 3.20
C SER A 93 26.72 -10.56 1.93
N CYS A 94 27.68 -10.06 1.15
CA CYS A 94 27.44 -9.51 -0.18
C CYS A 94 28.43 -10.07 -1.18
N ARG A 95 27.98 -10.30 -2.42
CA ARG A 95 28.85 -10.46 -3.59
C ARG A 95 28.72 -9.21 -4.44
N THR A 96 29.84 -8.61 -4.82
CA THR A 96 29.85 -7.32 -5.52
C THR A 96 30.65 -7.38 -6.82
N LYS A 97 30.31 -6.48 -7.73
CA LYS A 97 30.97 -6.27 -9.02
C LYS A 97 31.08 -4.78 -9.30
N THR A 98 32.30 -4.31 -9.54
CA THR A 98 32.52 -2.95 -10.05
C THR A 98 32.03 -2.88 -11.50
N LEU A 99 31.18 -1.92 -11.81
CA LEU A 99 30.73 -1.67 -13.18
C LEU A 99 31.83 -0.89 -13.91
N SER A 100 32.10 -1.27 -15.16
CA SER A 100 33.12 -0.60 -15.99
C SER A 100 32.59 0.74 -16.48
N GLY A 101 33.41 1.79 -16.41
CA GLY A 101 33.07 3.14 -16.91
C GLY A 101 33.16 4.20 -15.81
N GLU A 102 32.93 5.44 -16.22
CA GLU A 102 32.78 6.61 -15.35
C GLU A 102 31.34 7.12 -15.52
N TYR A 103 30.66 7.35 -14.40
CA TYR A 103 29.24 7.66 -14.36
C TYR A 103 29.01 8.93 -13.56
N MET A 104 28.30 9.89 -14.14
CA MET A 104 27.81 11.07 -13.45
C MET A 104 26.31 10.91 -13.22
N ILE A 105 25.96 10.27 -12.09
CA ILE A 105 24.57 9.92 -11.78
C ILE A 105 23.68 11.16 -11.71
N LEU A 106 22.42 11.02 -12.16
CA LEU A 106 21.42 12.07 -12.08
C LEU A 106 21.14 12.45 -10.62
N PRO A 107 21.21 13.73 -10.22
CA PRO A 107 20.69 14.15 -8.92
C PRO A 107 19.18 13.92 -8.84
N ALA A 108 18.70 13.35 -7.75
CA ALA A 108 17.28 13.14 -7.52
C ALA A 108 16.54 14.48 -7.60
N GLN A 109 15.52 14.51 -8.45
CA GLN A 109 14.70 15.69 -8.70
C GLN A 109 13.50 15.69 -7.75
N PRO A 110 12.97 16.87 -7.41
CA PRO A 110 11.69 16.95 -6.69
C PRO A 110 10.58 16.28 -7.52
N PRO A 111 9.55 15.71 -6.86
CA PRO A 111 8.37 15.27 -7.59
C PRO A 111 7.77 16.46 -8.35
N ILE A 112 7.45 16.26 -9.63
CA ILE A 112 6.75 17.26 -10.44
C ILE A 112 5.25 17.05 -10.22
N PRO A 113 4.51 18.04 -9.69
CA PRO A 113 3.06 17.95 -9.59
C PRO A 113 2.45 17.78 -10.97
N THR A 114 1.54 16.83 -11.12
CA THR A 114 0.80 16.56 -12.37
C THR A 114 -0.28 17.60 -12.63
N MET A 115 0.04 18.89 -12.47
CA MET A 115 -0.87 20.02 -12.73
C MET A 115 -0.26 20.91 -13.80
N ALA A 116 -1.06 21.36 -14.77
CA ALA A 116 -0.60 22.20 -15.87
C ALA A 116 0.16 23.45 -15.38
N GLY A 117 1.39 23.65 -15.87
CA GLY A 117 2.25 24.81 -15.57
C GLY A 117 3.29 24.58 -14.48
N ALA A 118 3.29 23.43 -13.80
CA ALA A 118 4.29 23.07 -12.80
C ALA A 118 5.62 22.61 -13.46
N ALA A 119 6.52 23.54 -13.76
CA ALA A 119 7.91 23.19 -14.05
C ALA A 119 8.73 23.32 -12.75
N ALA A 120 9.06 22.19 -12.11
CA ALA A 120 10.12 22.23 -11.11
C ALA A 120 11.45 22.48 -11.84
N GLY A 121 12.20 23.49 -11.42
CA GLY A 121 13.53 23.73 -11.97
C GLY A 121 14.44 22.53 -11.72
N PHE A 122 15.34 22.24 -12.67
CA PHE A 122 16.33 21.20 -12.50
C PHE A 122 17.20 21.48 -11.28
N VAL A 123 17.22 20.56 -10.33
CA VAL A 123 18.07 20.62 -9.13
C VAL A 123 19.44 20.07 -9.47
N PRO A 124 20.52 20.89 -9.37
CA PRO A 124 21.87 20.45 -9.67
C PRO A 124 22.42 19.47 -8.60
N PRO A 125 23.55 18.81 -8.88
CA PRO A 125 24.28 18.00 -7.90
C PRO A 125 24.53 18.73 -6.58
N GLY A 126 24.11 18.12 -5.47
CA GLY A 126 24.39 18.61 -4.12
C GLY A 126 25.78 18.22 -3.61
N SER A 127 26.07 18.54 -2.34
CA SER A 127 27.39 18.32 -1.72
C SER A 127 27.84 16.86 -1.64
N VAL A 128 26.93 15.89 -1.76
CA VAL A 128 27.28 14.46 -1.84
C VAL A 128 28.21 14.19 -3.01
N TYR A 129 28.11 14.95 -4.11
CA TYR A 129 28.95 14.75 -5.30
C TYR A 129 30.42 15.12 -5.10
N ASP A 130 30.74 15.88 -4.06
CA ASP A 130 32.12 16.24 -3.70
C ASP A 130 32.75 15.24 -2.71
N SER A 131 32.00 14.20 -2.30
CA SER A 131 32.46 13.19 -1.35
C SER A 131 33.13 12.00 -2.03
N SER A 132 34.20 11.49 -1.40
CA SER A 132 34.82 10.21 -1.74
C SER A 132 34.17 9.01 -1.04
N ASP A 133 33.13 9.24 -0.24
CA ASP A 133 32.39 8.17 0.43
C ASP A 133 31.40 7.50 -0.53
N MET A 134 31.05 6.25 -0.24
CA MET A 134 30.02 5.55 -1.00
C MET A 134 28.63 6.10 -0.63
N TYR A 135 27.81 6.39 -1.64
CA TYR A 135 26.40 6.71 -1.49
C TYR A 135 25.53 5.56 -2.07
N PRO A 136 24.46 5.13 -1.38
CA PRO A 136 23.96 5.63 -0.09
C PRO A 136 24.84 5.30 1.13
N GLY A 137 25.82 4.41 0.99
CA GLY A 137 26.71 3.96 2.05
C GLY A 137 26.16 2.74 2.78
N ASP A 138 24.88 2.78 3.16
CA ASP A 138 24.15 1.63 3.68
C ASP A 138 23.66 0.71 2.55
N VAL A 139 23.65 -0.60 2.81
CA VAL A 139 23.12 -1.62 1.87
C VAL A 139 21.60 -1.79 2.03
N CYS A 140 21.07 -1.52 3.22
CA CYS A 140 19.64 -1.55 3.49
C CYS A 140 19.25 -0.54 4.58
N GLY A 141 17.99 -0.09 4.59
CA GLY A 141 17.49 0.84 5.60
C GLY A 141 16.00 1.17 5.45
N GLY A 142 15.50 2.04 6.33
CA GLY A 142 14.10 2.49 6.32
C GLY A 142 13.10 1.39 6.67
N ALA A 143 13.42 0.58 7.69
CA ALA A 143 12.56 -0.51 8.13
C ALA A 143 11.29 0.01 8.83
N SER A 144 10.13 -0.59 8.52
CA SER A 144 8.86 -0.36 9.20
C SER A 144 8.05 -1.66 9.24
N VAL A 145 7.30 -1.88 10.32
CA VAL A 145 6.44 -3.06 10.50
C VAL A 145 4.99 -2.59 10.55
N GLY A 146 4.14 -3.18 9.70
CA GLY A 146 2.70 -2.94 9.68
C GLY A 146 1.91 -4.25 9.69
N SER A 147 0.59 -4.13 9.63
CA SER A 147 -0.37 -5.22 9.68
C SER A 147 -1.34 -5.13 8.51
N LEU A 148 -1.29 -6.12 7.62
CA LEU A 148 -2.23 -6.24 6.50
C LEU A 148 -3.31 -7.24 6.91
N ARG A 149 -4.49 -6.79 7.37
CA ARG A 149 -5.55 -7.68 7.88
C ARG A 149 -5.02 -8.67 8.93
N GLY A 150 -4.16 -8.18 9.82
CA GLY A 150 -3.50 -8.98 10.86
C GLY A 150 -2.26 -9.77 10.39
N TYR A 151 -1.92 -9.84 9.10
CA TYR A 151 -0.62 -10.35 8.67
C TYR A 151 0.48 -9.35 9.04
N LYS A 152 1.41 -9.72 9.93
CA LYS A 152 2.53 -8.85 10.28
C LYS A 152 3.56 -8.80 9.16
N ILE A 153 3.68 -7.65 8.51
CA ILE A 153 4.57 -7.41 7.36
C ILE A 153 5.65 -6.40 7.73
N LEU A 154 6.90 -6.83 7.65
CA LEU A 154 8.06 -5.94 7.63
C LEU A 154 8.27 -5.40 6.21
N SER A 155 8.55 -4.11 6.09
CA SER A 155 9.02 -3.48 4.87
C SER A 155 10.35 -2.77 5.12
N PHE A 156 11.27 -2.81 4.16
CA PHE A 156 12.52 -2.04 4.19
C PHE A 156 13.05 -1.84 2.76
N ARG A 157 14.08 -1.00 2.60
CA ARG A 157 14.75 -0.76 1.31
C ARG A 157 16.11 -1.42 1.25
N VAL A 158 16.47 -1.90 0.07
CA VAL A 158 17.81 -2.41 -0.27
C VAL A 158 18.39 -1.60 -1.42
N PHE A 159 19.67 -1.26 -1.33
CA PHE A 159 20.39 -0.42 -2.28
C PHE A 159 21.40 -1.27 -3.08
N PRO A 160 20.98 -1.88 -4.21
CA PRO A 160 21.83 -2.79 -4.98
C PRO A 160 23.01 -2.09 -5.68
N ILE A 161 22.99 -0.76 -5.80
CA ILE A 161 24.07 0.02 -6.41
C ILE A 161 24.62 0.99 -5.37
N GLN A 162 25.94 0.97 -5.20
CA GLN A 162 26.68 1.98 -4.45
C GLN A 162 27.53 2.80 -5.40
N TYR A 163 27.57 4.11 -5.18
CA TYR A 163 28.23 5.07 -6.04
C TYR A 163 29.29 5.83 -5.26
N ASN A 164 30.50 5.92 -5.81
CA ASN A 164 31.53 6.85 -5.36
C ASN A 164 31.49 8.09 -6.28
N PRO A 165 31.06 9.26 -5.80
CA PRO A 165 30.87 10.42 -6.66
C PRO A 165 32.16 11.03 -7.22
N VAL A 166 33.21 11.13 -6.40
CA VAL A 166 34.51 11.67 -6.83
C VAL A 166 35.21 10.74 -7.82
N GLU A 167 35.14 9.43 -7.61
CA GLU A 167 35.71 8.44 -8.55
C GLU A 167 34.79 8.15 -9.74
N GLN A 168 33.55 8.67 -9.74
CA GLN A 168 32.51 8.37 -10.73
C GLN A 168 32.30 6.86 -10.93
N ARG A 169 32.45 6.07 -9.87
CA ARG A 169 32.53 4.61 -9.91
C ARG A 169 31.31 3.97 -9.26
N LEU A 170 30.79 2.93 -9.88
CA LEU A 170 29.66 2.16 -9.38
C LEU A 170 30.04 0.75 -8.98
N ILE A 171 29.44 0.29 -7.89
CA ILE A 171 29.52 -1.10 -7.42
C ILE A 171 28.11 -1.67 -7.38
N LEU A 172 27.87 -2.70 -8.19
CA LEU A 172 26.69 -3.54 -8.12
C LEU A 172 26.87 -4.59 -7.03
N TYR A 173 25.87 -4.77 -6.20
CA TYR A 173 25.75 -5.86 -5.24
C TYR A 173 24.93 -6.96 -5.90
N GLU A 174 25.62 -7.88 -6.58
CA GLU A 174 25.00 -8.97 -7.34
C GLU A 174 24.22 -9.95 -6.45
N GLU A 175 24.67 -10.12 -5.21
CA GLU A 175 23.97 -10.91 -4.20
C GLU A 175 24.05 -10.21 -2.84
N ILE A 176 22.91 -10.14 -2.15
CA ILE A 176 22.81 -9.63 -0.79
C ILE A 176 22.06 -10.67 0.04
N ILE A 177 22.70 -11.12 1.13
CA ILE A 177 22.09 -11.99 2.13
C ILE A 177 21.91 -11.18 3.41
N LEU A 178 20.66 -11.01 3.81
CA LEU A 178 20.26 -10.32 5.03
C LEU A 178 19.70 -11.32 6.04
N ASP A 179 19.79 -10.99 7.31
CA ASP A 179 19.16 -11.71 8.41
C ASP A 179 18.25 -10.75 9.17
N VAL A 180 16.94 -10.95 9.04
CA VAL A 180 15.93 -10.20 9.79
C VAL A 180 15.78 -10.86 11.15
N ARG A 181 16.12 -10.15 12.21
CA ARG A 181 16.07 -10.65 13.58
C ARG A 181 14.86 -10.14 14.31
N TYR A 182 14.27 -11.02 15.10
CA TYR A 182 13.09 -10.69 15.87
C TYR A 182 13.09 -11.40 17.22
N GLU A 183 12.32 -10.87 18.15
CA GLU A 183 12.00 -11.52 19.41
C GLU A 183 10.51 -11.83 19.47
N THR A 184 10.15 -12.96 20.06
CA THR A 184 8.76 -13.29 20.38
C THR A 184 8.62 -13.35 21.89
N PRO A 185 7.75 -12.54 22.50
CA PRO A 185 7.42 -12.66 23.91
C PRO A 185 6.87 -14.06 24.18
N ARG A 186 7.40 -14.78 25.17
CA ARG A 186 6.69 -15.97 25.67
C ARG A 186 5.58 -15.50 26.58
N TYR A 187 4.34 -15.64 26.12
CA TYR A 187 3.21 -15.63 27.02
C TYR A 187 3.31 -16.87 27.93
N VAL A 188 3.50 -16.65 29.23
CA VAL A 188 3.29 -17.70 30.23
C VAL A 188 1.79 -17.91 30.26
N THR A 189 1.30 -18.98 29.63
CA THR A 189 -0.05 -19.47 29.91
C THR A 189 -0.07 -19.80 31.40
N ALA A 190 -0.77 -19.00 32.20
CA ALA A 190 -1.10 -19.43 33.55
C ALA A 190 -1.82 -20.77 33.41
N ASP A 191 -1.32 -21.78 34.11
CA ASP A 191 -1.90 -23.12 34.17
C ASP A 191 -3.40 -23.02 34.42
N VAL A 192 -4.21 -23.18 33.37
CA VAL A 192 -5.63 -23.49 33.53
C VAL A 192 -5.68 -25.00 33.66
N ASP A 193 -5.54 -25.46 34.90
CA ASP A 193 -5.89 -26.82 35.30
C ASP A 193 -7.33 -27.10 34.88
N GLY A 194 -7.50 -27.82 33.77
CA GLY A 194 -8.83 -28.18 33.26
C GLY A 194 -8.93 -28.41 31.76
N ALA A 195 -7.92 -29.01 31.12
CA ALA A 195 -8.10 -29.56 29.77
C ALA A 195 -8.89 -30.88 29.87
N GLY A 196 -10.21 -30.78 29.76
CA GLY A 196 -11.05 -31.90 29.39
C GLY A 196 -10.74 -32.33 27.96
N ASP A 197 -10.55 -33.64 27.77
CA ASP A 197 -10.42 -34.30 26.49
C ASP A 197 -11.59 -33.99 25.55
N GLY A 198 -11.27 -33.77 24.27
CA GLY A 198 -12.11 -34.18 23.14
C GLY A 198 -13.15 -33.19 22.65
N ASP A 199 -12.98 -32.78 21.39
CA ASP A 199 -14.06 -32.64 20.40
C ASP A 199 -15.16 -31.60 20.73
N ASP A 200 -14.91 -30.30 20.48
CA ASP A 200 -15.91 -29.30 20.03
C ASP A 200 -15.36 -27.84 20.06
N MET A 201 -14.42 -27.51 19.17
CA MET A 201 -13.86 -26.14 19.03
C MET A 201 -13.88 -25.62 17.58
N ASN A 202 -14.93 -25.93 16.82
CA ASN A 202 -15.13 -25.46 15.44
C ASN A 202 -16.16 -24.30 15.37
N GLY A 203 -15.95 -23.22 16.11
CA GLY A 203 -16.98 -22.20 16.28
C GLY A 203 -16.52 -20.78 16.55
N VAL A 204 -15.37 -20.34 16.04
CA VAL A 204 -15.02 -18.91 15.87
C VAL A 204 -14.24 -18.81 14.56
N GLY A 205 -14.74 -18.02 13.61
CA GLY A 205 -14.30 -18.00 12.22
C GLY A 205 -12.78 -17.86 12.06
N THR A 206 -12.14 -18.94 11.60
CA THR A 206 -10.74 -18.97 11.18
C THR A 206 -10.59 -18.21 9.87
N THR A 207 -10.28 -16.92 9.91
CA THR A 207 -9.96 -16.07 8.75
C THR A 207 -8.57 -16.34 8.19
N GLY A 208 -8.21 -17.61 8.04
CA GLY A 208 -6.96 -18.05 7.42
C GLY A 208 -7.24 -19.27 6.55
N ARG A 209 -7.99 -19.07 5.46
CA ARG A 209 -7.99 -20.04 4.36
C ARG A 209 -6.90 -19.60 3.38
N GLU A 210 -6.12 -20.55 2.90
CA GLU A 210 -5.18 -20.35 1.77
C GLU A 210 -5.88 -19.86 0.49
N ASP A 211 -7.22 -19.81 0.50
CA ASP A 211 -8.11 -19.29 -0.56
C ASP A 211 -8.64 -17.85 -0.29
N ASP A 212 -8.16 -17.15 0.75
CA ASP A 212 -8.59 -15.77 1.06
C ASP A 212 -7.85 -14.71 0.21
N GLU A 213 -8.53 -13.65 -0.22
CA GLU A 213 -7.92 -12.61 -1.05
C GLU A 213 -6.76 -11.89 -0.34
N PHE A 214 -6.85 -11.65 0.97
CA PHE A 214 -5.75 -11.04 1.72
C PHE A 214 -4.58 -12.00 1.87
N TYR A 215 -4.84 -13.32 1.98
CA TYR A 215 -3.78 -14.32 1.93
C TYR A 215 -3.03 -14.27 0.60
N HIS A 216 -3.73 -14.18 -0.53
CA HIS A 216 -3.09 -14.08 -1.85
C HIS A 216 -2.31 -12.77 -2.03
N ILE A 217 -2.85 -11.64 -1.56
CA ILE A 217 -2.15 -10.35 -1.59
C ILE A 217 -0.89 -10.42 -0.73
N ALA A 218 -1.00 -10.89 0.51
CA ALA A 218 0.12 -10.94 1.44
C ALA A 218 1.21 -11.91 0.94
N THR A 219 0.80 -13.10 0.47
CA THR A 219 1.69 -14.09 -0.17
C THR A 219 2.40 -13.52 -1.39
N GLY A 220 1.69 -12.79 -2.26
CA GLY A 220 2.27 -12.16 -3.46
C GLY A 220 3.16 -10.95 -3.18
N LEU A 221 3.01 -10.33 -2.00
CA LEU A 221 3.77 -9.17 -1.58
C LEU A 221 5.15 -9.53 -1.00
N VAL A 222 5.23 -10.60 -0.20
CA VAL A 222 6.42 -10.91 0.62
C VAL A 222 7.48 -11.72 -0.14
N ALA A 223 8.74 -11.53 0.25
CA ALA A 223 9.88 -12.29 -0.26
C ALA A 223 10.01 -13.72 0.32
N ASN A 224 9.26 -14.03 1.38
CA ASN A 224 9.22 -15.34 2.06
C ASN A 224 7.78 -15.89 2.14
N PRO A 225 7.13 -16.20 1.01
CA PRO A 225 5.72 -16.62 0.97
C PRO A 225 5.42 -17.86 1.82
N ASP A 226 6.37 -18.79 1.96
CA ASP A 226 6.21 -20.00 2.78
C ASP A 226 5.99 -19.71 4.27
N ASP A 227 6.36 -18.51 4.73
CA ASP A 227 6.24 -18.09 6.13
C ASP A 227 4.94 -17.35 6.44
N ILE A 228 4.11 -17.06 5.44
CA ILE A 228 2.95 -16.18 5.57
C ILE A 228 1.94 -16.68 6.61
N SER A 229 1.82 -18.00 6.75
CA SER A 229 0.94 -18.64 7.74
C SER A 229 1.35 -18.32 9.19
N ARG A 230 2.65 -18.06 9.43
CA ARG A 230 3.18 -17.68 10.75
C ARG A 230 2.96 -16.20 11.05
N ALA A 231 2.76 -15.38 10.03
CA ALA A 231 2.55 -13.94 10.16
C ALA A 231 1.14 -13.56 10.59
N MET A 232 0.18 -14.47 10.45
CA MET A 232 -1.16 -14.31 10.99
C MET A 232 -1.22 -14.77 12.45
N PRO A 233 -1.84 -13.98 13.35
CA PRO A 233 -2.04 -14.38 14.72
C PRO A 233 -2.99 -15.59 14.81
N THR A 234 -2.55 -16.67 15.44
CA THR A 234 -3.44 -17.80 15.75
C THR A 234 -4.56 -17.31 16.67
N THR A 235 -5.80 -17.63 16.32
CA THR A 235 -7.06 -17.14 16.90
C THR A 235 -7.09 -17.13 18.43
N ARG A 236 -6.32 -17.98 19.12
CA ARG A 236 -6.37 -18.13 20.58
C ARG A 236 -5.79 -16.96 21.38
N ALA A 237 -4.72 -16.31 20.94
CA ALA A 237 -4.09 -15.22 21.70
C ALA A 237 -4.83 -13.86 21.52
N ILE A 238 -5.45 -13.68 20.36
CA ILE A 238 -6.23 -12.49 20.03
C ILE A 238 -7.65 -12.57 20.58
N ALA A 239 -8.27 -13.76 20.51
CA ALA A 239 -9.59 -13.98 21.05
C ALA A 239 -9.61 -13.75 22.57
N GLU A 240 -8.65 -14.26 23.34
CA GLU A 240 -8.79 -14.27 24.81
C GLU A 240 -8.63 -12.89 25.48
N ASP A 241 -7.83 -11.97 24.91
CA ASP A 241 -7.67 -10.59 25.42
C ASP A 241 -8.69 -9.61 24.80
N ARG A 242 -9.04 -9.75 23.50
CA ARG A 242 -10.04 -8.87 22.86
C ARG A 242 -11.48 -9.27 23.18
N ILE A 243 -11.79 -10.56 23.38
CA ILE A 243 -13.12 -10.99 23.85
C ILE A 243 -13.34 -10.56 25.30
N ARG A 244 -12.30 -10.43 26.12
CA ARG A 244 -12.43 -9.86 27.48
C ARG A 244 -12.74 -8.37 27.48
N SER A 245 -12.36 -7.61 26.45
CA SER A 245 -12.72 -6.19 26.31
C SER A 245 -14.03 -5.95 25.56
N LEU A 246 -14.59 -6.96 24.88
CA LEU A 246 -15.93 -6.93 24.29
C LEU A 246 -17.01 -7.11 25.38
N SER A 247 -17.06 -6.18 26.33
CA SER A 247 -18.26 -5.96 27.13
C SER A 247 -19.36 -5.42 26.20
N LYS A 248 -20.21 -6.31 25.70
CA LYS A 248 -21.38 -6.06 24.82
C LYS A 248 -21.02 -5.39 23.48
N SER A 249 -20.72 -6.20 22.46
CA SER A 249 -20.83 -5.74 21.07
C SER A 249 -22.22 -5.12 20.85
N THR A 250 -22.26 -3.92 20.26
CA THR A 250 -23.48 -3.20 19.85
C THR A 250 -24.05 -3.73 18.54
N LEU A 251 -23.34 -4.65 17.87
CA LEU A 251 -23.77 -5.25 16.62
C LEU A 251 -24.93 -6.24 16.85
N PRO A 252 -25.92 -6.27 15.95
CA PRO A 252 -26.91 -7.34 15.93
C PRO A 252 -26.25 -8.71 15.69
N ASP A 253 -26.90 -9.78 16.17
CA ASP A 253 -26.53 -11.14 15.79
C ASP A 253 -26.56 -11.29 14.27
N GLY A 254 -25.48 -11.81 13.69
CA GLY A 254 -25.35 -11.95 12.25
C GLY A 254 -23.96 -12.41 11.81
N ASN A 255 -23.83 -12.63 10.51
CA ASN A 255 -22.56 -12.86 9.83
C ASN A 255 -22.65 -12.21 8.45
N ALA A 256 -21.81 -11.22 8.19
CA ALA A 256 -21.71 -10.52 6.92
C ALA A 256 -20.22 -10.40 6.54
N GLU A 257 -19.91 -10.78 5.31
CA GLU A 257 -18.59 -10.58 4.70
C GLU A 257 -18.53 -9.26 3.92
N TYR A 258 -19.70 -8.75 3.50
CA TYR A 258 -19.85 -7.49 2.77
C TYR A 258 -20.84 -6.57 3.49
N VAL A 259 -20.42 -5.38 3.87
CA VAL A 259 -21.30 -4.35 4.43
C VAL A 259 -21.49 -3.20 3.44
N ILE A 260 -22.73 -2.75 3.25
CA ILE A 260 -23.03 -1.50 2.54
C ILE A 260 -23.54 -0.48 3.56
N ILE A 261 -22.81 0.63 3.72
CA ILE A 261 -23.20 1.74 4.60
C ILE A 261 -23.90 2.80 3.75
N THR A 262 -25.14 3.15 4.08
CA THR A 262 -25.93 4.12 3.31
C THR A 262 -26.97 4.81 4.19
N ASN A 263 -27.75 5.76 3.65
CA ASN A 263 -28.88 6.35 4.38
C ASN A 263 -30.20 5.67 3.98
N GLY A 264 -31.28 6.00 4.71
CA GLY A 264 -32.60 5.42 4.46
C GLY A 264 -33.21 5.79 3.12
N LEU A 265 -32.74 6.86 2.46
CA LEU A 265 -33.23 7.27 1.14
C LEU A 265 -32.77 6.32 0.03
N LEU A 266 -31.52 5.85 0.12
CA LEU A 266 -30.88 5.03 -0.93
C LEU A 266 -30.92 3.53 -0.63
N GLU A 267 -31.31 3.16 0.59
CA GLU A 267 -31.34 1.79 1.14
C GLU A 267 -31.99 0.78 0.18
N ASP A 268 -33.18 1.08 -0.35
CA ASP A 268 -33.91 0.17 -1.25
C ASP A 268 -33.10 -0.19 -2.52
N GLU A 269 -32.34 0.75 -3.08
CA GLU A 269 -31.54 0.48 -4.27
C GLU A 269 -30.31 -0.35 -3.92
N PHE A 270 -29.65 -0.07 -2.80
CA PHE A 270 -28.49 -0.84 -2.34
C PHE A 270 -28.86 -2.23 -1.81
N GLN A 271 -30.07 -2.41 -1.26
CA GLN A 271 -30.57 -3.72 -0.85
C GLN A 271 -30.59 -4.69 -2.03
N ARG A 272 -30.94 -4.23 -3.24
CA ARG A 272 -30.88 -5.03 -4.47
C ARG A 272 -29.46 -5.53 -4.78
N LEU A 273 -28.44 -4.75 -4.42
CA LEU A 273 -27.03 -5.13 -4.57
C LEU A 273 -26.63 -6.13 -3.49
N ALA A 274 -26.98 -5.88 -2.22
CA ALA A 274 -26.73 -6.80 -1.11
C ALA A 274 -27.36 -8.18 -1.38
N ASP A 275 -28.63 -8.22 -1.79
CA ASP A 275 -29.34 -9.44 -2.16
C ASP A 275 -28.61 -10.23 -3.24
N TRP A 276 -28.05 -9.53 -4.24
CA TRP A 276 -27.27 -10.18 -5.30
C TRP A 276 -25.94 -10.72 -4.78
N LYS A 277 -25.20 -9.96 -3.97
CA LYS A 277 -23.94 -10.41 -3.35
C LYS A 277 -24.17 -11.66 -2.50
N THR A 278 -25.19 -11.64 -1.65
CA THR A 278 -25.60 -12.81 -0.85
C THR A 278 -25.98 -13.99 -1.73
N LYS A 279 -26.76 -13.75 -2.80
CA LYS A 279 -27.17 -14.81 -3.74
C LYS A 279 -25.99 -15.47 -4.46
N LYS A 280 -24.89 -14.76 -4.71
CA LYS A 280 -23.68 -15.31 -5.34
C LYS A 280 -22.64 -15.85 -4.35
N GLY A 281 -23.00 -15.94 -3.07
CA GLY A 281 -22.19 -16.59 -2.04
C GLY A 281 -21.39 -15.65 -1.14
N VAL A 282 -21.61 -14.34 -1.20
CA VAL A 282 -20.95 -13.35 -0.33
C VAL A 282 -22.02 -12.75 0.59
N PRO A 283 -22.15 -13.21 1.85
CA PRO A 283 -23.15 -12.70 2.79
C PRO A 283 -23.04 -11.19 2.95
N ALA A 284 -24.07 -10.46 2.52
CA ALA A 284 -24.08 -9.02 2.50
C ALA A 284 -25.23 -8.43 3.31
N THR A 285 -24.97 -7.31 3.98
CA THR A 285 -25.97 -6.57 4.76
C THR A 285 -25.91 -5.07 4.50
N ILE A 286 -27.03 -4.38 4.73
CA ILE A 286 -27.12 -2.93 4.72
C ILE A 286 -27.03 -2.42 6.16
N VAL A 287 -26.30 -1.33 6.36
CA VAL A 287 -26.25 -0.60 7.63
C VAL A 287 -26.53 0.88 7.39
N ASN A 288 -27.48 1.42 8.14
CA ASN A 288 -27.91 2.80 7.97
C ASN A 288 -27.01 3.76 8.75
N THR A 289 -26.65 4.91 8.17
CA THR A 289 -25.87 5.94 8.85
C THR A 289 -26.54 6.44 10.14
N SER A 290 -27.87 6.56 10.16
CA SER A 290 -28.59 6.96 11.37
C SER A 290 -28.52 5.90 12.47
N TRP A 291 -28.43 4.62 12.10
CA TRP A 291 -28.25 3.54 13.07
C TRP A 291 -26.83 3.58 13.65
N ILE A 292 -25.81 3.79 12.81
CA ILE A 292 -24.41 3.94 13.26
C ILE A 292 -24.32 5.10 14.24
N GLU A 293 -24.82 6.27 13.87
CA GLU A 293 -24.84 7.46 14.73
C GLU A 293 -25.48 7.15 16.10
N SER A 294 -26.62 6.45 16.11
CA SER A 294 -27.30 6.11 17.37
C SER A 294 -26.56 5.06 18.21
N SER A 295 -25.94 4.06 17.58
CA SER A 295 -25.32 2.91 18.26
C SER A 295 -23.88 3.18 18.71
N TYR A 296 -23.18 4.08 18.01
CA TYR A 296 -21.80 4.46 18.25
C TYR A 296 -21.65 5.86 18.84
N SER A 297 -22.76 6.52 19.18
CA SER A 297 -22.78 7.81 19.88
C SER A 297 -21.88 7.76 21.13
N GLY A 298 -20.86 8.63 21.16
CA GLY A 298 -19.91 8.74 22.27
C GLY A 298 -18.72 7.78 22.22
N THR A 299 -18.63 6.93 21.18
CA THR A 299 -17.44 6.10 20.91
C THR A 299 -16.44 6.79 19.97
N GLY A 300 -16.85 7.84 19.27
CA GLY A 300 -16.01 8.67 18.42
C GLY A 300 -16.39 10.15 18.52
N VAL A 301 -15.49 11.03 18.09
CA VAL A 301 -15.65 12.49 18.15
C VAL A 301 -16.58 13.03 17.05
N ASP A 302 -16.74 12.28 15.96
CA ASP A 302 -17.56 12.62 14.80
C ASP A 302 -18.10 11.39 14.06
N MET A 303 -18.86 11.62 12.98
CA MET A 303 -19.48 10.57 12.18
C MET A 303 -18.43 9.64 11.54
N GLN A 304 -17.30 10.18 11.10
CA GLN A 304 -16.25 9.39 10.48
C GLN A 304 -15.66 8.39 11.47
N GLU A 305 -15.36 8.82 12.70
CA GLU A 305 -14.85 7.90 13.72
C GLU A 305 -15.91 6.86 14.13
N MET A 306 -17.18 7.26 14.25
CA MET A 306 -18.27 6.32 14.50
C MET A 306 -18.41 5.26 13.40
N VAL A 307 -18.28 5.65 12.12
CA VAL A 307 -18.28 4.72 10.99
C VAL A 307 -17.07 3.79 11.03
N ARG A 308 -15.85 4.30 11.30
CA ARG A 308 -14.65 3.46 11.41
C ARG A 308 -14.76 2.47 12.57
N ASN A 309 -15.27 2.91 13.72
CA ASN A 309 -15.49 2.04 14.88
C ASN A 309 -16.50 0.93 14.58
N PHE A 310 -17.58 1.25 13.87
CA PHE A 310 -18.52 0.26 13.37
C PHE A 310 -17.84 -0.76 12.44
N ILE A 311 -17.03 -0.32 11.48
CA ILE A 311 -16.32 -1.21 10.57
C ILE A 311 -15.35 -2.12 11.33
N ASN A 312 -14.65 -1.58 12.34
CA ASN A 312 -13.77 -2.37 13.20
C ASN A 312 -14.53 -3.45 13.98
N ASP A 313 -15.67 -3.11 14.58
CA ASP A 313 -16.51 -4.11 15.25
C ASP A 313 -17.02 -5.16 14.27
N ALA A 314 -17.44 -4.76 13.07
CA ALA A 314 -17.96 -5.67 12.05
C ALA A 314 -16.86 -6.59 11.49
N TYR A 315 -15.65 -6.07 11.34
CA TYR A 315 -14.46 -6.86 11.02
C TYR A 315 -14.19 -7.92 12.11
N MET A 316 -14.19 -7.51 13.37
CA MET A 316 -13.88 -8.41 14.50
C MET A 316 -14.98 -9.45 14.77
N ALA A 317 -16.26 -9.05 14.68
CA ALA A 317 -17.39 -9.90 15.04
C ALA A 317 -17.91 -10.75 13.87
N TRP A 318 -17.94 -10.18 12.67
CA TRP A 318 -18.51 -10.85 11.48
C TRP A 318 -17.44 -11.31 10.49
N GLY A 319 -16.19 -10.84 10.61
CA GLY A 319 -15.15 -11.12 9.64
C GLY A 319 -15.32 -10.32 8.34
N VAL A 320 -15.96 -9.15 8.39
CA VAL A 320 -16.17 -8.27 7.21
C VAL A 320 -14.88 -8.13 6.42
N LYS A 321 -15.02 -8.21 5.09
CA LYS A 321 -13.92 -8.10 4.13
C LYS A 321 -14.15 -6.95 3.15
N TRP A 322 -15.39 -6.69 2.77
CA TRP A 322 -15.74 -5.62 1.85
C TRP A 322 -16.69 -4.61 2.49
N VAL A 323 -16.40 -3.34 2.30
CA VAL A 323 -17.24 -2.22 2.71
C VAL A 323 -17.53 -1.36 1.49
N LEU A 324 -18.82 -1.12 1.22
CA LEU A 324 -19.26 -0.14 0.22
C LEU A 324 -19.90 1.05 0.94
N LEU A 325 -19.32 2.23 0.73
CA LEU A 325 -19.92 3.50 1.13
C LEU A 325 -20.92 3.90 0.05
N GLY A 326 -22.20 3.63 0.29
CA GLY A 326 -23.31 3.90 -0.61
C GLY A 326 -23.85 5.32 -0.46
N GLY A 327 -23.10 6.30 -0.92
CA GLY A 327 -23.46 7.72 -0.88
C GLY A 327 -22.24 8.62 -1.11
N ASP A 328 -22.47 9.89 -1.45
CA ASP A 328 -21.42 10.90 -1.45
C ASP A 328 -21.06 11.34 -0.01
N THR A 329 -20.21 12.35 0.10
CA THR A 329 -19.56 12.83 1.33
C THR A 329 -20.49 13.57 2.29
N ASP A 330 -21.66 14.02 1.84
CA ASP A 330 -22.72 14.55 2.70
C ASP A 330 -23.50 13.44 3.42
N ILE A 331 -23.52 12.22 2.85
CA ILE A 331 -24.14 11.03 3.45
C ILE A 331 -23.15 10.25 4.31
N ILE A 332 -21.96 9.94 3.77
CA ILE A 332 -20.87 9.30 4.48
C ILE A 332 -19.62 10.15 4.30
N PRO A 333 -19.24 10.99 5.27
CA PRO A 333 -18.10 11.89 5.11
C PRO A 333 -16.80 11.13 4.89
N CYS A 334 -15.86 11.69 4.12
CA CYS A 334 -14.48 11.23 4.10
C CYS A 334 -13.75 11.72 5.36
N ARG A 335 -12.59 11.11 5.67
CA ARG A 335 -11.64 11.67 6.64
C ARG A 335 -10.65 12.57 5.91
N GLY A 336 -10.35 13.73 6.48
CA GLY A 336 -9.21 14.55 6.04
C GLY A 336 -7.92 13.92 6.54
N GLY A 337 -7.11 13.39 5.63
CA GLY A 337 -5.79 12.84 5.93
C GLY A 337 -4.70 13.91 5.85
N TYR A 338 -3.68 13.73 6.68
CA TYR A 338 -2.45 14.49 6.64
C TYR A 338 -1.60 14.12 5.42
N GLY A 339 -1.05 15.14 4.76
CA GLY A 339 -0.03 14.99 3.75
C GLY A 339 0.92 16.17 3.72
N TRP A 340 2.22 15.88 3.68
CA TRP A 340 3.23 16.89 3.37
C TRP A 340 3.31 17.06 1.85
N VAL A 341 2.69 18.12 1.34
CA VAL A 341 2.66 18.41 -0.08
C VAL A 341 3.89 19.23 -0.43
N ASN A 342 4.82 18.61 -1.17
CA ASN A 342 5.92 19.37 -1.74
C ASN A 342 5.37 20.32 -2.81
N GLY A 343 5.58 21.62 -2.60
CA GLY A 343 4.97 22.69 -3.38
C GLY A 343 5.28 22.57 -4.87
N SER A 344 4.30 22.95 -5.69
CA SER A 344 4.52 23.23 -7.11
C SER A 344 5.23 24.56 -7.26
N ALA A 345 6.32 24.59 -8.03
CA ALA A 345 6.96 25.83 -8.49
C ALA A 345 5.98 26.81 -9.18
N ALA A 346 4.77 26.37 -9.55
CA ALA A 346 3.76 27.20 -10.21
C ALA A 346 2.82 27.98 -9.28
N LEU A 347 2.70 27.66 -7.98
CA LEU A 347 1.69 28.32 -7.13
C LEU A 347 2.21 28.94 -5.83
N THR A 348 3.22 28.35 -5.20
CA THR A 348 4.02 28.96 -4.13
C THR A 348 5.24 28.07 -3.92
N GLU A 349 6.45 28.64 -3.83
CA GLU A 349 7.73 27.91 -3.66
C GLU A 349 7.85 27.12 -2.34
N GLU A 350 6.77 27.00 -1.56
CA GLU A 350 6.81 26.41 -0.23
C GLU A 350 6.06 25.08 -0.22
N SER A 351 6.76 24.02 0.17
CA SER A 351 6.10 22.82 0.67
C SER A 351 5.14 23.21 1.78
N TYR A 352 3.94 22.65 1.76
CA TYR A 352 2.91 22.95 2.74
C TYR A 352 2.32 21.67 3.30
N GLU A 353 1.73 21.81 4.48
CA GLU A 353 0.99 20.77 5.16
C GLU A 353 -0.48 20.85 4.74
N ASP A 354 -1.02 19.75 4.21
CA ASP A 354 -2.46 19.58 4.01
C ASP A 354 -2.97 18.60 5.06
N LYS A 355 -4.01 18.99 5.81
CA LYS A 355 -4.65 18.18 6.85
C LYS A 355 -6.01 17.64 6.42
N ALA A 356 -6.41 17.92 5.18
CA ALA A 356 -7.77 17.74 4.70
C ALA A 356 -7.83 16.96 3.38
N ILE A 357 -6.77 16.19 3.04
CA ILE A 357 -6.77 15.34 1.84
C ILE A 357 -7.88 14.29 2.00
N PRO A 358 -8.93 14.28 1.18
CA PRO A 358 -10.04 13.35 1.34
C PRO A 358 -9.58 11.89 1.23
N ALA A 359 -9.83 11.10 2.26
CA ALA A 359 -9.38 9.72 2.35
C ALA A 359 -10.49 8.79 2.87
N ASP A 360 -10.91 7.83 2.04
CA ASP A 360 -11.65 6.65 2.49
C ASP A 360 -10.69 5.54 2.97
N LEU A 361 -9.37 5.70 2.77
CA LEU A 361 -8.34 4.80 3.33
C LEU A 361 -8.45 4.68 4.86
N TYR A 362 -8.90 5.76 5.52
CA TYR A 362 -9.21 5.79 6.95
C TYR A 362 -10.22 4.70 7.38
N TYR A 363 -11.15 4.32 6.50
CA TYR A 363 -12.14 3.28 6.78
C TYR A 363 -11.64 1.87 6.49
N SER A 364 -10.53 1.72 5.76
CA SER A 364 -9.93 0.42 5.47
C SER A 364 -8.82 0.04 6.44
N ASP A 365 -8.07 1.02 6.93
CA ASP A 365 -7.01 0.83 7.93
C ASP A 365 -7.65 0.92 9.32
N LEU A 366 -7.79 -0.22 9.99
CA LEU A 366 -8.50 -0.40 11.25
C LEU A 366 -7.54 -0.57 12.44
N ASP A 367 -6.25 -0.73 12.16
CA ASP A 367 -5.23 -0.83 13.19
C ASP A 367 -5.02 0.51 13.91
N GLY A 368 -4.90 0.43 15.23
CA GLY A 368 -4.71 1.60 16.09
C GLY A 368 -5.70 2.75 15.86
N THR A 369 -5.19 3.97 16.03
CA THR A 369 -5.91 5.21 15.77
C THR A 369 -5.10 6.05 14.78
N TRP A 370 -5.79 6.77 13.90
CA TRP A 370 -5.17 7.78 13.05
C TRP A 370 -4.96 9.11 13.77
N ASP A 371 -5.22 9.21 15.07
CA ASP A 371 -4.98 10.41 15.89
C ASP A 371 -4.35 9.95 17.22
N ALA A 372 -3.15 9.37 17.15
CA ALA A 372 -2.52 8.74 18.32
C ALA A 372 -2.02 9.77 19.34
N ASN A 373 -1.74 10.98 18.88
CA ASN A 373 -1.35 12.10 19.73
C ASN A 373 -2.55 12.94 20.24
N GLY A 374 -3.76 12.69 19.74
CA GLY A 374 -5.01 13.33 20.18
C GLY A 374 -5.14 14.80 19.79
N ASN A 375 -4.52 15.21 18.68
CA ASN A 375 -4.51 16.60 18.21
C ASN A 375 -5.51 16.87 17.07
N LEU A 376 -6.30 15.86 16.65
CA LEU A 376 -7.30 15.92 15.58
C LEU A 376 -6.72 16.19 14.17
N THR A 377 -5.43 15.91 13.97
CA THR A 377 -4.78 15.83 12.66
C THR A 377 -4.58 14.35 12.35
N TYR A 378 -5.26 13.84 11.32
CA TYR A 378 -5.36 12.40 11.15
C TYR A 378 -4.33 11.84 10.17
N GLY A 379 -3.59 10.81 10.59
CA GLY A 379 -2.66 10.08 9.74
C GLY A 379 -1.30 10.77 9.58
N GLU A 380 -0.89 11.58 10.56
CA GLU A 380 0.44 12.17 10.57
C GLU A 380 1.50 11.15 10.93
N VAL A 381 2.77 11.47 10.64
CA VAL A 381 3.91 10.57 10.93
C VAL A 381 3.98 10.20 12.42
N ASN A 382 3.56 11.11 13.31
CA ASN A 382 3.56 10.85 14.76
C ASN A 382 2.45 9.87 15.19
N ASP A 383 1.44 9.63 14.35
CA ASP A 383 0.39 8.65 14.64
C ASP A 383 0.83 7.22 14.39
N SER A 384 1.96 7.03 13.70
CA SER A 384 2.51 5.71 13.36
C SER A 384 1.52 4.80 12.62
N VAL A 385 0.66 5.40 11.79
CA VAL A 385 -0.28 4.71 10.92
C VAL A 385 0.49 3.93 9.86
N ASP A 386 0.17 2.65 9.66
CA ASP A 386 0.88 1.79 8.71
C ASP A 386 0.32 1.83 7.28
N LEU A 387 -0.91 2.35 7.12
CA LEU A 387 -1.63 2.53 5.85
C LEU A 387 -1.97 1.22 5.13
N TYR A 388 -1.85 0.07 5.80
CA TYR A 388 -2.33 -1.19 5.27
C TYR A 388 -3.84 -1.31 5.48
N PRO A 389 -4.59 -1.77 4.45
CA PRO A 389 -6.01 -2.02 4.62
C PRO A 389 -6.25 -3.34 5.36
N ASP A 390 -7.13 -3.34 6.35
CA ASP A 390 -7.72 -4.53 6.97
C ASP A 390 -8.97 -5.01 6.21
N VAL A 391 -9.67 -4.11 5.54
CA VAL A 391 -10.85 -4.39 4.70
C VAL A 391 -10.76 -3.64 3.37
N PHE A 392 -11.39 -4.17 2.34
CA PHE A 392 -11.53 -3.45 1.07
C PHE A 392 -12.66 -2.43 1.16
N VAL A 393 -12.33 -1.15 0.97
CA VAL A 393 -13.32 -0.07 0.91
C VAL A 393 -13.50 0.41 -0.53
N GLY A 394 -14.76 0.55 -0.94
CA GLY A 394 -15.14 1.28 -2.15
C GLY A 394 -16.28 2.25 -1.87
N ARG A 395 -16.45 3.25 -2.73
CA ARG A 395 -17.55 4.22 -2.63
C ARG A 395 -18.40 4.22 -3.90
N ALA A 396 -19.70 4.28 -3.72
CA ALA A 396 -20.65 4.67 -4.75
C ALA A 396 -21.07 6.13 -4.46
N PRO A 397 -20.41 7.14 -5.07
CA PRO A 397 -20.68 8.55 -4.78
C PRO A 397 -21.98 8.97 -5.49
N VAL A 398 -23.10 8.87 -4.77
CA VAL A 398 -24.45 9.11 -5.29
C VAL A 398 -25.26 9.88 -4.26
N ASP A 399 -26.07 10.84 -4.70
CA ASP A 399 -26.88 11.71 -3.83
C ASP A 399 -28.38 11.43 -3.96
N SER A 400 -28.75 10.62 -4.94
CA SER A 400 -30.15 10.37 -5.27
C SER A 400 -30.45 8.91 -5.58
N VAL A 401 -31.73 8.54 -5.40
CA VAL A 401 -32.25 7.21 -5.77
C VAL A 401 -31.97 6.88 -7.24
N ALA A 402 -32.03 7.88 -8.14
CA ALA A 402 -31.79 7.67 -9.56
C ALA A 402 -30.32 7.33 -9.87
N GLU A 403 -29.37 7.99 -9.20
CA GLU A 403 -27.94 7.71 -9.32
C GLU A 403 -27.58 6.38 -8.69
N ALA A 404 -28.08 6.10 -7.48
CA ALA A 404 -27.93 4.79 -6.82
C ALA A 404 -28.45 3.66 -7.70
N ARG A 405 -29.66 3.81 -8.26
CA ARG A 405 -30.23 2.87 -9.23
C ARG A 405 -29.32 2.67 -10.44
N THR A 406 -28.73 3.74 -10.96
CA THR A 406 -27.83 3.68 -12.12
C THR A 406 -26.54 2.93 -11.78
N PHE A 407 -25.93 3.21 -10.62
CA PHE A 407 -24.77 2.49 -10.11
C PHE A 407 -25.08 1.00 -9.97
N VAL A 408 -26.13 0.66 -9.21
CA VAL A 408 -26.54 -0.72 -8.94
C VAL A 408 -26.89 -1.47 -10.22
N ASN A 409 -27.61 -0.85 -11.16
CA ASN A 409 -27.96 -1.49 -12.43
C ASN A 409 -26.72 -1.82 -13.28
N LYS A 410 -25.71 -0.93 -13.33
CA LYS A 410 -24.46 -1.20 -14.05
C LYS A 410 -23.70 -2.37 -13.42
N THR A 411 -23.56 -2.37 -12.09
CA THR A 411 -22.89 -3.44 -11.34
C THR A 411 -23.59 -4.78 -11.52
N LEU A 412 -24.92 -4.83 -11.35
CA LEU A 412 -25.69 -6.05 -11.53
C LEU A 412 -25.62 -6.56 -12.98
N ARG A 413 -25.64 -5.67 -13.97
CA ARG A 413 -25.50 -6.06 -15.37
C ARG A 413 -24.14 -6.69 -15.64
N TYR A 414 -23.06 -6.04 -15.19
CA TYR A 414 -21.70 -6.55 -15.36
C TYR A 414 -21.51 -7.92 -14.69
N GLU A 415 -22.03 -8.11 -13.47
CA GLU A 415 -21.85 -9.37 -12.74
C GLU A 415 -22.78 -10.50 -13.19
N LYS A 416 -24.00 -10.20 -13.65
CA LYS A 416 -24.99 -11.23 -14.05
C LYS A 416 -24.89 -11.62 -15.51
N ASN A 417 -24.66 -10.64 -16.38
CA ASN A 417 -24.71 -10.83 -17.83
C ASN A 417 -23.86 -9.75 -18.52
N PRO A 418 -22.52 -9.81 -18.38
CA PRO A 418 -21.64 -8.84 -19.01
C PRO A 418 -21.79 -8.97 -20.55
N PRO A 419 -21.90 -7.86 -21.28
CA PRO A 419 -21.89 -7.93 -22.74
C PRO A 419 -20.57 -8.57 -23.23
N PRO A 420 -20.63 -9.57 -24.11
CA PRO A 420 -19.48 -10.42 -24.40
C PRO A 420 -18.38 -9.75 -25.23
N ASN A 421 -18.67 -8.58 -25.80
CA ASN A 421 -17.92 -8.00 -26.90
C ASN A 421 -16.85 -6.98 -26.49
N TYR A 422 -16.65 -6.72 -25.19
CA TYR A 422 -15.65 -5.76 -24.73
C TYR A 422 -14.81 -6.25 -23.54
N THR A 423 -15.12 -7.41 -22.94
CA THR A 423 -14.55 -7.86 -21.65
C THR A 423 -13.04 -8.14 -21.68
N ARG A 424 -12.44 -8.18 -22.87
CA ARG A 424 -11.00 -8.36 -23.09
C ARG A 424 -10.33 -7.16 -23.75
N ASP A 425 -11.04 -6.05 -23.92
CA ASP A 425 -10.50 -4.87 -24.58
C ASP A 425 -10.02 -3.85 -23.55
N ILE A 426 -8.78 -3.39 -23.71
CA ILE A 426 -8.12 -2.39 -22.87
C ILE A 426 -7.88 -1.13 -23.69
N LEU A 427 -8.07 0.02 -23.07
CA LEU A 427 -7.75 1.34 -23.63
C LEU A 427 -6.70 2.03 -22.75
N PHE A 428 -5.53 2.29 -23.32
CA PHE A 428 -4.51 3.15 -22.71
C PHE A 428 -4.58 4.55 -23.29
N LEU A 429 -4.66 5.53 -22.38
CA LEU A 429 -4.65 6.96 -22.68
C LEU A 429 -3.42 7.57 -22.02
N ALA A 430 -2.57 8.28 -22.77
CA ALA A 430 -1.37 8.90 -22.21
C ALA A 430 -1.06 10.28 -22.81
N GLU A 431 -0.86 11.26 -21.93
CA GLU A 431 -0.49 12.65 -22.27
C GLU A 431 0.99 12.93 -21.92
N TYR A 432 1.54 13.98 -22.49
CA TYR A 432 2.73 14.63 -21.94
C TYR A 432 2.36 15.30 -20.61
N LEU A 433 3.01 14.92 -19.52
CA LEU A 433 2.79 15.52 -18.20
C LEU A 433 3.50 16.88 -18.09
N ASP A 434 4.57 17.06 -18.85
CA ASP A 434 5.29 18.32 -19.04
C ASP A 434 6.20 18.21 -20.28
N ALA A 435 7.17 19.13 -20.45
CA ALA A 435 8.07 19.14 -21.60
C ALA A 435 9.02 17.93 -21.67
N ASP A 436 9.29 17.28 -20.54
CA ASP A 436 10.30 16.23 -20.40
C ASP A 436 9.69 14.89 -19.93
N THR A 437 8.42 14.87 -19.53
CA THR A 437 7.74 13.69 -18.97
C THR A 437 6.65 13.16 -19.91
N ASP A 438 6.95 12.10 -20.66
CA ASP A 438 5.98 11.38 -21.50
C ASP A 438 5.24 10.28 -20.71
N GLY A 439 3.94 10.47 -20.47
CA GLY A 439 3.12 9.49 -19.77
C GLY A 439 3.01 8.14 -20.48
N ALA A 440 3.29 8.09 -21.80
CA ALA A 440 3.21 6.87 -22.59
C ALA A 440 4.31 5.86 -22.22
N ASP A 441 5.47 6.32 -21.72
CA ASP A 441 6.54 5.44 -21.27
C ASP A 441 6.07 4.58 -20.09
N THR A 442 5.27 5.15 -19.19
CA THR A 442 4.65 4.38 -18.11
C THR A 442 3.61 3.38 -18.62
N LYS A 443 2.85 3.73 -19.66
CA LYS A 443 1.91 2.79 -20.27
C LYS A 443 2.62 1.62 -20.96
N ASP A 444 3.75 1.88 -21.62
CA ASP A 444 4.55 0.82 -22.24
C ASP A 444 5.18 -0.10 -21.19
N MET A 445 5.59 0.43 -20.02
CA MET A 445 6.00 -0.41 -18.89
C MET A 445 4.84 -1.29 -18.38
N ILE A 446 3.64 -0.72 -18.20
CA ILE A 446 2.45 -1.52 -17.81
C ILE A 446 2.14 -2.57 -18.88
N GLU A 447 2.31 -2.24 -20.16
CA GLU A 447 2.12 -3.20 -21.25
C GLU A 447 3.10 -4.37 -21.12
N ALA A 448 4.39 -4.08 -20.97
CA ALA A 448 5.45 -5.08 -20.90
C ALA A 448 5.33 -5.98 -19.66
N ASP A 449 4.96 -5.40 -18.51
CA ASP A 449 5.02 -6.10 -17.22
C ASP A 449 3.71 -6.81 -16.85
N CYS A 450 2.56 -6.28 -17.30
CA CYS A 450 1.25 -6.66 -16.76
C CYS A 450 0.26 -7.18 -17.80
N MET A 451 0.58 -7.11 -19.10
CA MET A 451 -0.40 -7.52 -20.12
C MET A 451 -0.59 -9.03 -20.16
N LEU A 452 -1.86 -9.41 -20.20
CA LEU A 452 -2.28 -10.77 -20.42
C LEU A 452 -2.43 -11.01 -21.93
N GLU A 453 -1.78 -12.05 -22.47
CA GLU A 453 -1.79 -12.39 -23.91
C GLU A 453 -3.20 -12.50 -24.52
N SER A 454 -4.22 -12.71 -23.71
CA SER A 454 -5.61 -12.85 -24.14
C SER A 454 -6.40 -11.54 -24.28
N PHE A 455 -5.80 -10.39 -23.95
CA PHE A 455 -6.45 -9.08 -24.03
C PHE A 455 -6.02 -8.30 -25.28
N SER A 456 -6.96 -7.57 -25.87
CA SER A 456 -6.67 -6.59 -26.93
C SER A 456 -6.34 -5.24 -26.30
N LEU A 457 -5.37 -4.52 -26.86
CA LEU A 457 -4.99 -3.18 -26.38
C LEU A 457 -5.11 -2.13 -27.49
N VAL A 458 -5.77 -1.02 -27.18
CA VAL A 458 -5.75 0.21 -27.96
C VAL A 458 -4.96 1.28 -27.22
N LYS A 459 -4.05 1.95 -27.93
CA LYS A 459 -3.20 3.04 -27.40
C LYS A 459 -3.55 4.36 -28.06
N LEU A 460 -4.06 5.31 -27.29
CA LEU A 460 -4.22 6.70 -27.69
C LEU A 460 -3.24 7.55 -26.89
N TYR A 461 -2.11 7.91 -27.51
CA TYR A 461 -1.04 8.67 -26.88
C TYR A 461 -0.85 10.01 -27.59
N GLU A 462 -0.57 11.04 -26.81
CA GLU A 462 -0.26 12.37 -27.35
C GLU A 462 0.97 12.33 -28.25
N ARG A 463 2.01 11.56 -27.88
CA ARG A 463 3.21 11.36 -28.72
C ARG A 463 2.93 10.77 -30.12
N TYR A 464 1.81 10.07 -30.29
CA TYR A 464 1.38 9.54 -31.58
C TYR A 464 0.50 10.52 -32.36
N GLY A 465 0.12 11.64 -31.76
CA GLY A 465 -0.83 12.61 -32.33
C GLY A 465 -2.25 12.05 -32.51
N ASN A 466 -2.59 10.95 -31.82
CA ASN A 466 -3.88 10.26 -31.97
C ASN A 466 -4.80 10.38 -30.73
N LEU A 467 -4.31 10.98 -29.65
CA LEU A 467 -5.10 11.28 -28.46
C LEU A 467 -5.85 12.60 -28.62
N GLY A 468 -7.18 12.53 -28.48
CA GLY A 468 -8.05 13.70 -28.40
C GLY A 468 -9.44 13.29 -27.93
N LYS A 469 -10.26 14.25 -27.49
CA LYS A 469 -11.61 13.97 -26.96
C LYS A 469 -12.45 13.08 -27.89
N GLY A 470 -12.40 13.33 -29.20
CA GLY A 470 -13.16 12.56 -30.18
C GLY A 470 -12.70 11.09 -30.28
N SER A 471 -11.39 10.84 -30.34
CA SER A 471 -10.85 9.48 -30.41
C SER A 471 -11.05 8.72 -29.10
N ALA A 472 -10.81 9.36 -27.95
CA ALA A 472 -11.06 8.78 -26.62
C ALA A 472 -12.53 8.41 -26.43
N MET A 473 -13.46 9.32 -26.71
CA MET A 473 -14.89 9.02 -26.64
C MET A 473 -15.34 7.97 -27.67
N GLY A 474 -14.69 7.94 -28.84
CA GLY A 474 -14.91 6.91 -29.85
C GLY A 474 -14.62 5.50 -29.31
N GLU A 475 -13.46 5.31 -28.68
CA GLU A 475 -13.08 4.02 -28.09
C GLU A 475 -13.94 3.66 -26.86
N LEU A 476 -14.24 4.62 -25.99
CA LEU A 476 -15.14 4.39 -24.85
C LEU A 476 -16.53 3.92 -25.31
N ASN A 477 -17.08 4.55 -26.36
CA ASN A 477 -18.38 4.18 -26.92
C ASN A 477 -18.35 2.85 -27.69
N ARG A 478 -17.21 2.48 -28.28
CA ARG A 478 -17.01 1.17 -28.90
C ARG A 478 -17.07 0.04 -27.87
N GLY A 479 -16.62 0.34 -26.65
CA GLY A 479 -16.66 -0.54 -25.50
C GLY A 479 -15.26 -1.06 -25.17
N CYS A 480 -14.86 -0.90 -23.91
CA CYS A 480 -13.61 -1.39 -23.34
C CYS A 480 -13.87 -1.86 -21.90
N ASN A 481 -13.20 -2.93 -21.48
CA ASN A 481 -13.32 -3.45 -20.13
C ASN A 481 -12.49 -2.65 -19.13
N ILE A 482 -11.28 -2.27 -19.55
CA ILE A 482 -10.32 -1.57 -18.72
C ILE A 482 -9.90 -0.31 -19.46
N VAL A 483 -9.97 0.82 -18.77
CA VAL A 483 -9.39 2.09 -19.23
C VAL A 483 -8.32 2.47 -18.24
N ASN A 484 -7.11 2.73 -18.72
CA ASN A 484 -6.01 3.18 -17.89
C ASN A 484 -5.47 4.49 -18.49
N HIS A 485 -5.64 5.59 -17.76
CA HIS A 485 -5.24 6.94 -18.19
C HIS A 485 -4.06 7.44 -17.36
N ILE A 486 -3.08 8.07 -18.01
CA ILE A 486 -2.03 8.86 -17.38
C ILE A 486 -2.05 10.20 -18.09
N GLY A 487 -2.27 11.27 -17.33
CA GLY A 487 -2.39 12.60 -17.87
C GLY A 487 -2.84 13.58 -16.81
N HIS A 488 -3.01 14.83 -17.21
CA HIS A 488 -3.57 15.85 -16.33
C HIS A 488 -5.06 15.61 -16.14
N GLY A 489 -5.53 15.91 -14.94
CA GLY A 489 -6.94 15.79 -14.57
C GLY A 489 -7.39 17.00 -13.76
N TRP A 490 -8.60 17.45 -14.03
CA TRP A 490 -9.35 18.34 -13.18
C TRP A 490 -10.63 17.63 -12.72
N HIS A 491 -11.23 18.09 -11.63
CA HIS A 491 -12.40 17.43 -11.03
C HIS A 491 -13.63 17.30 -11.97
N THR A 492 -13.63 17.96 -13.14
CA THR A 492 -14.65 17.81 -14.19
C THR A 492 -14.12 17.46 -15.58
N THR A 493 -12.80 17.36 -15.77
CA THR A 493 -12.20 17.14 -17.10
C THR A 493 -10.99 16.22 -17.04
N ALA A 494 -10.97 15.21 -17.88
CA ALA A 494 -9.74 14.55 -18.32
C ALA A 494 -9.33 15.19 -19.65
N PHE A 495 -8.02 15.35 -19.89
CA PHE A 495 -7.42 16.00 -21.08
C PHE A 495 -7.56 17.54 -21.10
N SER A 496 -6.45 18.24 -21.34
CA SER A 496 -6.43 19.70 -21.66
C SER A 496 -6.21 19.96 -23.14
#